data_AF-A0A1U7PSS3-F1
#
_entry.id   AF-A0A1U7PSS3-F1
#
_cell.length_a   1.000
_cell.length_b   1.000
_cell.length_c   1.000
_cell.angle_alpha   90.00
_cell.angle_beta   90.00
_cell.angle_gamma   90.00
#
_symmetry.space_group_name_H-M   'P 1'
#
loop_
_entity.id
_entity.type
_entity.pdbx_description
1 polymer ?
#
loop_
_entity_poly.entity_id
_entity_poly.type
_entity_poly.pdbx_seq_one_letter_code
_entity_poly.pdbx_strand_id
1 'polypeptide(L)' 'MAYKNAIATEVRQLIKDAPDGYSEYVLEHFVQQDVADTVNAIRSEYPGDTLQETDVYMTGTAPVCINK' A
#
# COMPACT_ATOMS: atom_id res chain seq x y z
N MET A 1 -18.06 -4.59 2.36
CA MET A 1 -16.71 -4.28 1.83
C MET A 1 -15.64 -4.88 2.74
N ALA A 2 -15.47 -6.21 2.75
CA ALA A 2 -14.54 -6.89 3.67
C ALA A 2 -13.06 -6.81 3.24
N TYR A 3 -12.80 -6.68 1.92
CA TYR A 3 -11.46 -6.71 1.34
C TYR A 3 -10.59 -5.50 1.72
N LYS A 4 -11.18 -4.31 1.89
CA LYS A 4 -10.43 -3.09 2.28
C LYS A 4 -9.76 -3.19 3.65
N ASN A 5 -10.38 -3.90 4.59
CA ASN A 5 -9.79 -4.08 5.94
C ASN A 5 -8.62 -5.07 5.94
N ALA A 6 -8.68 -6.11 5.10
CA ALA A 6 -7.58 -7.06 4.96
C ALA A 6 -6.35 -6.38 4.35
N ILE A 7 -6.53 -5.67 3.23
CA ILE A 7 -5.47 -4.91 2.57
C ILE A 7 -4.88 -3.87 3.53
N ALA A 8 -5.71 -3.08 4.22
CA ALA A 8 -5.22 -2.09 5.17
C ALA A 8 -4.41 -2.71 6.31
N THR A 9 -4.79 -3.91 6.78
CA THR A 9 -4.05 -4.64 7.82
C THR A 9 -2.68 -5.08 7.32
N GLU A 10 -2.61 -5.57 6.08
CA GLU A 10 -1.38 -6.05 5.47
C GLU A 10 -0.43 -4.90 5.15
N VAL A 11 -0.93 -3.80 4.58
CA VAL A 11 -0.16 -2.56 4.38
C VAL A 11 0.36 -2.01 5.71
N ARG A 12 -0.44 -2.04 6.77
CA ARG A 12 -0.01 -1.67 8.13
C ARG A 12 1.12 -2.54 8.66
N GLN A 13 1.09 -3.84 8.39
CA GLN A 13 2.18 -4.76 8.73
C GLN A 13 3.43 -4.46 7.91
N LEU A 14 3.29 -4.26 6.59
CA LEU A 14 4.40 -3.88 5.72
C LEU A 14 5.08 -2.60 6.17
N ILE A 15 4.33 -1.57 6.60
CA ILE A 15 4.92 -0.32 7.12
C ILE A 15 5.70 -0.56 8.43
N LYS A 16 5.22 -1.46 9.29
CA LYS A 16 5.92 -1.81 10.54
C LYS A 16 7.22 -2.56 10.27
N ASP A 17 7.16 -3.52 9.35
CA ASP A 17 8.27 -4.43 9.03
C ASP A 17 9.25 -3.82 8.02
N ALA A 18 8.85 -2.75 7.30
CA ALA A 18 9.70 -2.06 6.35
C ALA A 18 10.96 -1.49 7.05
N PRO A 19 12.16 -1.72 6.45
CA PRO A 19 13.39 -1.10 6.90
C PRO A 19 13.36 0.41 6.66
N ASP A 20 14.24 1.13 7.35
CA ASP A 20 14.42 2.57 7.11
C ASP A 20 14.90 2.80 5.66
N GLY A 21 14.31 3.79 5.01
CA GLY A 21 14.49 4.07 3.58
C GLY A 21 13.31 3.61 2.70
N TYR A 22 13.57 3.52 1.39
CA TYR A 22 12.56 3.19 0.39
C TYR A 22 12.40 1.68 0.23
N SER A 23 11.16 1.20 0.35
CA SER A 23 10.76 -0.18 0.12
C SER A 23 9.52 -0.24 -0.75
N GLU A 24 9.46 -1.23 -1.63
CA GLU A 24 8.34 -1.45 -2.56
C GLU A 24 7.82 -2.87 -2.43
N TYR A 25 6.50 -3.01 -2.28
CA TYR A 25 5.84 -4.31 -2.09
C TYR A 25 4.65 -4.45 -3.04
N VAL A 26 4.47 -5.63 -3.64
CA VAL A 26 3.30 -5.90 -4.48
C VAL A 26 2.41 -6.93 -3.79
N LEU A 27 1.14 -6.58 -3.59
CA LEU A 27 0.16 -7.45 -2.97
C LEU A 27 -0.60 -8.26 -4.05
N GLU A 28 0.06 -9.23 -4.69
CA GLU A 28 -0.48 -9.97 -5.84
C GLU A 28 -1.77 -10.77 -5.55
N HIS A 29 -2.01 -11.11 -4.28
CA HIS A 29 -3.17 -11.90 -3.85
C HIS A 29 -4.47 -11.09 -3.79
N PHE A 30 -4.41 -9.76 -3.93
CA PHE A 30 -5.59 -8.89 -3.95
C PHE A 30 -5.85 -8.29 -5.33
N VAL A 31 -7.07 -7.78 -5.48
CA VAL A 31 -7.43 -6.94 -6.63
C VAL A 31 -6.63 -5.65 -6.53
N GLN A 32 -5.79 -5.40 -7.53
CA GLN A 32 -4.85 -4.27 -7.53
C GLN A 32 -5.55 -2.92 -7.48
N GLN A 33 -6.75 -2.84 -8.03
CA GLN A 33 -7.61 -1.64 -7.92
C GLN A 33 -8.07 -1.40 -6.47
N ASP A 34 -8.43 -2.45 -5.74
CA ASP A 34 -8.76 -2.33 -4.31
C ASP A 34 -7.52 -1.97 -3.48
N VAL A 35 -6.33 -2.45 -3.88
CA VAL A 35 -5.05 -2.10 -3.26
C VAL A 35 -4.76 -0.62 -3.42
N ALA A 36 -4.79 -0.10 -4.64
CA ALA A 36 -4.57 1.31 -4.92
C ALA A 36 -5.55 2.21 -4.16
N ASP A 37 -6.86 1.91 -4.24
CA ASP A 37 -7.89 2.64 -3.50
C ASP A 37 -7.63 2.63 -1.99
N THR A 38 -7.24 1.48 -1.43
CA THR A 38 -7.02 1.34 0.02
C THR A 38 -5.76 2.07 0.47
N VAL A 39 -4.66 1.93 -0.26
CA VAL A 39 -3.39 2.65 0.01
C VAL A 39 -3.64 4.15 -0.02
N ASN A 40 -4.31 4.65 -1.06
CA ASN A 40 -4.61 6.07 -1.19
C ASN A 40 -5.57 6.57 -0.10
N ALA A 41 -6.49 5.74 0.36
CA ALA A 41 -7.39 6.06 1.46
C ALA A 41 -6.69 6.13 2.82
N ILE A 42 -5.73 5.23 3.10
CA ILE A 42 -5.05 5.20 4.40
C ILE A 42 -3.79 6.07 4.44
N ARG A 43 -3.25 6.52 3.30
CA ARG A 43 -2.01 7.33 3.27
C ARG A 43 -2.09 8.57 4.14
N SER A 44 -3.26 9.19 4.24
CA SER A 44 -3.50 10.37 5.08
C SER A 44 -3.40 10.09 6.59
N GLU A 45 -3.45 8.82 7.01
CA GLU A 45 -3.23 8.42 8.40
C GLU A 45 -1.73 8.39 8.77
N TYR A 46 -0.84 8.48 7.79
CA TYR A 46 0.61 8.41 7.97
C TYR A 46 1.28 9.76 7.69
N PRO A 47 2.42 10.06 8.33
CA PRO A 47 3.16 11.28 8.07
C PRO A 47 3.60 11.34 6.59
N GLY A 48 3.62 12.55 6.04
CA GLY A 48 3.45 12.88 4.61
C GLY A 48 4.39 12.26 3.57
N ASP A 49 5.32 11.39 3.96
CA ASP A 49 6.20 10.64 3.06
C ASP A 49 6.26 9.14 3.35
N THR A 50 5.66 8.65 4.45
CA THR A 50 5.77 7.23 4.86
C THR A 50 5.09 6.28 3.91
N LEU A 51 3.92 6.65 3.39
CA LEU A 51 3.18 5.86 2.43
C LEU A 51 2.90 6.70 1.19
N GLN A 52 3.43 6.29 0.05
CA GLN A 52 3.21 7.03 -1.19
C GLN A 52 1.89 6.61 -1.85
N GLU A 53 1.33 7.56 -2.60
CA GLU A 53 0.21 7.30 -3.47
C GLU A 53 0.60 6.28 -4.54
N THR A 54 -0.26 5.30 -4.78
CA THR A 54 -0.06 4.31 -5.84
C THR A 54 -1.29 4.24 -6.72
N ASP A 55 -1.04 3.96 -7.99
CA ASP A 55 -2.04 3.61 -8.98
C ASP A 55 -1.76 2.24 -9.56
N VAL A 56 -2.75 1.68 -10.27
CA VAL A 56 -2.55 0.46 -11.04
C VAL A 56 -1.72 0.80 -12.28
N TYR A 57 -0.51 0.27 -12.33
CA TYR A 57 0.39 0.44 -13.46
C TYR A 57 -0.13 -0.29 -14.71
N MET A 58 0.42 0.03 -15.88
CA MET A 58 0.11 -0.66 -17.16
C MET A 58 0.43 -2.17 -17.12
N THR A 59 1.27 -2.60 -16.19
CA THR A 59 1.58 -4.01 -15.88
C THR A 59 0.45 -4.72 -15.14
N GLY A 60 -0.58 -3.98 -14.70
CA GLY A 60 -1.70 -4.50 -13.93
C GLY A 60 -1.36 -4.69 -12.45
N THR A 61 -0.31 -4.05 -11.93
CA THR A 61 0.16 -4.14 -10.53
C THR A 61 -0.01 -2.80 -9.81
N ALA A 62 -0.32 -2.83 -8.51
CA ALA A 62 -0.39 -1.65 -7.64
C ALA A 62 0.66 -1.80 -6.50
N PRO A 63 1.90 -1.33 -6.71
CA PRO A 63 2.96 -1.43 -5.72
C PRO A 63 2.73 -0.48 -4.55
N VAL A 64 2.88 -1.01 -3.34
CA VAL A 64 2.86 -0.26 -2.09
C VAL A 64 4.26 0.27 -1.83
N CYS A 65 4.45 1.57 -2.06
CA CYS A 65 5.72 2.26 -1.84
C CYS A 65 5.75 2.86 -0.42
N ILE A 66 6.71 2.42 0.38
CA ILE A 66 6.88 2.81 1.78
C ILE A 66 8.25 3.50 1.90
N ASN A 67 8.29 4.68 2.54
CA ASN A 67 9.53 5.42 2.77
C ASN A 67 9.65 5.85 4.22
N LYS A 68 10.42 5.10 5.01
CA LYS A 68 10.49 5.23 6.47
C LYS A 68 11.73 5.97 6.95
#